data_AF-A0A972BBH7-F1
#
_entry.id   AF-A0A972BBH7-F1
#
_cell.length_a   1.000
_cell.length_b   1.000
_cell.length_c   1.000
_cell.angle_alpha   90.00
_cell.angle_beta   90.00
_cell.angle_gamma   90.00
#
_symmetry.space_group_name_H-M   'P 1'
#
loop_
_entity.id
_entity.type
_entity.pdbx_description
1 polymer ?
#
loop_
_entity_poly.entity_id
_entity_poly.type
_entity_poly.pdbx_seq_one_letter_code
_entity_poly.pdbx_strand_id
1 'polypeptide(L)'
;MRYLRFILFAVLSLFYFFMYQGVLSHVIFYHEQHQLFLFSSNYFQQTLQTEGVPGYITNFVIQFFYIHQLGSAILALILGSVYLLLNQVIRTITGRDDLLQVAVIPSLFLFFYTMPVDNSLKLPVAVFVILLLLNILILISKRLFKRKKYIHIPPLLNNRLSVAVTVVLLFSYAGYGYYHFMKSYNVSEHIMVKAEQHARSGNWEKVLEYTGNYLGRGRSNQLISYFHNLALYHKGELPYRLFDHPQALGVESLYFPWNSDSRESEYGYMLYEKLGYINEAHRWEFEAMVVWGETAPHLMNLARYNLVNGRPLVAQRFINILKQSLFYRDEATKMEEGSDEIMPSLPHNSLKNVVDSPARFANVLNIGPELQHLLEKDPTNQMAFEYLMSQLLLSNHVERFAKSLRYIRNFSYTALPATYEEALYIYQLGVSSEEFAEIGFTVSDETKRRFARYYELVQANETDKLNSEFGSSYWYYLNYISPYGNKVITDDKKMQ
;
A
#
# COMPACT_ATOMS: atom_id res chain seq x y z
N MET A 1 -35.86 20.91 -19.50
CA MET A 1 -35.60 21.15 -18.06
C MET A 1 -36.07 20.02 -17.15
N ARG A 2 -37.33 19.54 -17.21
CA ARG A 2 -37.86 18.51 -16.27
C ARG A 2 -37.00 17.23 -16.13
N TYR A 3 -36.42 16.75 -17.23
CA TYR A 3 -35.55 15.57 -17.25
C TYR A 3 -34.07 15.85 -17.03
N LEU A 4 -33.64 17.12 -17.15
CA LEU A 4 -32.22 17.51 -17.06
C LEU A 4 -31.59 17.05 -15.74
N ARG A 5 -32.34 17.16 -14.64
CA ARG A 5 -31.88 16.68 -13.33
C ARG A 5 -31.62 15.18 -13.25
N PHE A 6 -32.42 14.36 -13.92
CA PHE A 6 -32.22 12.91 -13.90
C PHE A 6 -31.07 12.53 -14.82
N ILE A 7 -30.91 13.25 -15.93
CA ILE A 7 -29.75 13.12 -16.82
C ILE A 7 -28.46 13.51 -16.08
N LEU A 8 -28.43 14.67 -15.41
CA LEU A 8 -27.27 15.11 -14.63
C LEU A 8 -26.94 14.16 -13.48
N PHE A 9 -27.95 13.65 -12.78
CA PHE A 9 -27.75 12.61 -11.77
C PHE A 9 -27.09 11.36 -12.37
N ALA A 10 -27.60 10.87 -13.50
CA ALA A 10 -27.04 9.70 -14.17
C ALA A 10 -25.61 9.96 -14.67
N VAL A 11 -25.35 11.13 -15.26
CA VAL A 11 -24.01 11.53 -15.75
C VAL A 11 -23.01 11.63 -14.59
N LEU A 12 -23.36 12.31 -13.49
CA LEU A 12 -22.49 12.41 -12.32
C LEU A 12 -22.23 11.03 -11.71
N SER A 13 -23.28 10.22 -11.52
CA SER A 13 -23.13 8.88 -10.94
C SER A 13 -22.27 7.96 -11.82
N LEU A 14 -22.46 7.98 -13.14
CA LEU A 14 -21.62 7.21 -14.07
C LEU A 14 -20.18 7.71 -14.06
N PHE A 15 -19.97 9.04 -14.08
CA PHE A 15 -18.63 9.61 -13.98
C PHE A 15 -17.93 9.18 -12.70
N TYR A 16 -18.55 9.34 -11.54
CA TYR A 16 -17.99 8.91 -10.26
C TYR A 16 -17.72 7.40 -10.24
N PHE A 17 -18.64 6.59 -10.78
CA PHE A 17 -18.45 5.14 -10.88
C PHE A 17 -17.19 4.79 -11.68
N PHE A 18 -17.00 5.37 -12.86
CA PHE A 18 -15.79 5.12 -13.66
C PHE A 18 -14.52 5.64 -12.98
N MET A 19 -14.60 6.75 -12.25
CA MET A 19 -13.47 7.26 -11.48
C MET A 19 -13.06 6.28 -10.37
N TYR A 20 -14.00 5.77 -9.58
CA TYR A 20 -13.72 4.77 -8.52
C TYR A 20 -13.45 3.36 -9.05
N GLN A 21 -13.82 3.04 -10.29
CA GLN A 21 -13.37 1.80 -10.95
C GLN A 21 -11.95 1.91 -11.53
N GLY A 22 -11.55 3.11 -11.94
CA GLY A 22 -10.26 3.37 -12.57
C GLY A 22 -9.29 4.06 -11.61
N VAL A 23 -9.10 5.36 -11.83
CA VAL A 23 -8.01 6.15 -11.22
C VAL A 23 -8.09 6.22 -9.69
N LEU A 24 -9.30 6.21 -9.13
CA LEU A 24 -9.57 6.25 -7.68
C LEU A 24 -9.89 4.87 -7.10
N SER A 25 -9.61 3.78 -7.81
CA SER A 25 -9.91 2.43 -7.30
C SER A 25 -9.26 2.09 -5.97
N HIS A 26 -8.10 2.72 -5.72
CA HIS A 26 -7.33 2.55 -4.49
C HIS A 26 -8.07 3.08 -3.25
N VAL A 27 -8.94 4.08 -3.40
CA VAL A 27 -9.76 4.62 -2.29
C VAL A 27 -10.73 3.58 -1.76
N ILE A 28 -11.41 2.86 -2.66
CA ILE A 28 -12.36 1.80 -2.30
C ILE A 28 -11.63 0.67 -1.56
N PHE A 29 -10.48 0.25 -2.09
CA PHE A 29 -9.65 -0.78 -1.47
C PHE A 29 -9.18 -0.34 -0.06
N TYR A 30 -8.64 0.88 0.07
CA TYR A 30 -8.13 1.36 1.35
C TYR A 30 -9.21 1.37 2.45
N HIS A 31 -10.38 1.95 2.18
CA HIS A 31 -11.43 2.04 3.20
C HIS A 31 -11.97 0.67 3.61
N GLU A 32 -12.04 -0.28 2.67
CA GLU A 32 -12.45 -1.65 2.96
C GLU A 32 -11.46 -2.36 3.89
N GLN A 33 -10.16 -2.21 3.65
CA GLN A 33 -9.13 -2.84 4.46
C GLN A 33 -9.03 -2.27 5.88
N HIS A 34 -9.43 -1.01 6.07
CA HIS A 34 -9.30 -0.31 7.37
C HIS A 34 -10.60 -0.28 8.19
N GLN A 35 -11.70 -0.88 7.72
CA GLN A 35 -12.97 -0.85 8.43
C GLN A 35 -13.69 -2.19 8.37
N LEU A 36 -13.95 -2.76 9.55
CA LEU A 36 -14.73 -3.99 9.70
C LEU A 36 -16.10 -3.69 10.30
N PHE A 37 -17.14 -4.17 9.60
CA PHE A 37 -18.51 -4.15 10.10
C PHE A 37 -18.90 -5.51 10.67
N LEU A 38 -19.45 -5.52 11.90
CA LEU A 38 -19.87 -6.73 12.59
C LEU A 38 -21.36 -6.66 12.94
N PHE A 39 -22.08 -7.78 12.78
CA PHE A 39 -23.51 -7.86 13.09
C PHE A 39 -23.82 -8.12 14.58
N SER A 40 -22.84 -7.95 15.48
CA SER A 40 -23.04 -8.17 16.91
C SER A 40 -23.63 -6.96 17.64
N SER A 41 -24.40 -7.24 18.69
CA SER A 41 -24.98 -6.20 19.55
C SER A 41 -23.89 -5.35 20.22
N ASN A 42 -22.77 -5.95 20.58
CA ASN A 42 -21.66 -5.23 21.23
C ASN A 42 -21.03 -4.22 20.27
N TYR A 43 -20.76 -4.63 19.01
CA TYR A 43 -20.25 -3.72 17.99
C TYR A 43 -21.20 -2.56 17.73
N PHE A 44 -22.51 -2.82 17.63
CA PHE A 44 -23.52 -1.77 17.46
C PHE A 44 -23.47 -0.74 18.60
N GLN A 45 -23.46 -1.19 19.85
CA GLN A 45 -23.41 -0.30 21.02
C GLN A 45 -22.11 0.51 21.08
N GLN A 46 -20.97 -0.13 20.86
CA GLN A 46 -19.65 0.53 20.89
C GLN A 46 -19.51 1.55 19.76
N THR A 47 -19.92 1.21 18.54
CA THR A 47 -19.86 2.11 17.39
C THR A 47 -20.79 3.31 17.58
N LEU A 48 -21.98 3.10 18.15
CA LEU A 48 -22.90 4.19 18.43
C LEU A 48 -22.35 5.17 19.47
N GLN A 49 -21.61 4.68 20.48
CA GLN A 49 -20.98 5.52 21.50
C GLN A 49 -19.76 6.29 20.99
N THR A 50 -18.94 5.66 20.15
CA THR A 50 -17.66 6.22 19.69
C THR A 50 -17.79 7.04 18.41
N GLU A 51 -18.55 6.56 17.44
CA GLU A 51 -18.67 7.18 16.11
C GLU A 51 -20.07 7.73 15.79
N GLY A 52 -21.07 7.37 16.60
CA GLY A 52 -22.46 7.75 16.38
C GLY A 52 -23.14 6.99 15.23
N VAL A 53 -24.40 7.36 14.97
CA VAL A 53 -25.21 6.78 13.88
C VAL A 53 -24.54 6.93 12.51
N PRO A 54 -23.93 8.07 12.13
CA PRO A 54 -23.25 8.20 10.85
C PRO A 54 -22.08 7.23 10.69
N GLY A 55 -21.30 6.99 11.74
CA GLY A 55 -20.21 6.01 11.72
C GLY A 55 -20.72 4.60 11.47
N TYR A 56 -21.74 4.16 12.20
CA TYR A 56 -22.32 2.83 12.01
C TYR A 56 -22.88 2.61 10.59
N ILE A 57 -23.61 3.59 10.03
CA ILE A 57 -24.12 3.51 8.66
C ILE A 57 -22.96 3.49 7.65
N THR A 58 -21.91 4.25 7.90
CA THR A 58 -20.72 4.32 7.03
C THR A 58 -19.99 2.98 7.00
N ASN A 59 -19.73 2.36 8.15
CA ASN A 59 -19.10 1.05 8.23
C ASN A 59 -19.99 -0.03 7.57
N PHE A 60 -21.31 0.07 7.74
CA PHE A 60 -22.26 -0.80 7.03
C PHE A 60 -22.18 -0.64 5.50
N VAL A 61 -21.99 0.57 4.98
CA VAL A 61 -21.83 0.81 3.54
C VAL A 61 -20.48 0.25 3.05
N ILE A 62 -19.41 0.48 3.81
CA ILE A 62 -18.04 0.12 3.41
C ILE A 62 -17.82 -1.39 3.40
N GLN A 63 -18.56 -2.18 4.17
CA GLN A 63 -18.48 -3.64 4.06
C GLN A 63 -18.68 -4.14 2.61
N PHE A 64 -19.52 -3.46 1.80
CA PHE A 64 -19.77 -3.83 0.40
C PHE A 64 -18.62 -3.48 -0.53
N PHE A 65 -17.63 -2.72 -0.06
CA PHE A 65 -16.43 -2.38 -0.83
C PHE A 65 -15.53 -3.61 -1.04
N TYR A 66 -15.77 -4.68 -0.26
CA TYR A 66 -15.16 -6.00 -0.46
C TYR A 66 -15.31 -6.44 -1.93
N ILE A 67 -16.50 -6.20 -2.51
CA ILE A 67 -16.73 -6.34 -3.95
C ILE A 67 -16.49 -4.97 -4.59
N HIS A 68 -15.32 -4.81 -5.21
CA HIS A 68 -14.85 -3.53 -5.74
C HIS A 68 -15.86 -2.79 -6.65
N GLN A 69 -16.53 -3.52 -7.55
CA GLN A 69 -17.56 -2.97 -8.46
C GLN A 69 -18.78 -2.45 -7.70
N LEU A 70 -19.21 -3.20 -6.68
CA LEU A 70 -20.36 -2.86 -5.87
C LEU A 70 -20.07 -1.64 -5.00
N GLY A 71 -18.91 -1.60 -4.34
CA GLY A 71 -18.49 -0.45 -3.53
C GLY A 71 -18.41 0.84 -4.34
N SER A 72 -17.81 0.77 -5.53
CA SER A 72 -17.74 1.93 -6.44
C SER A 72 -19.13 2.40 -6.89
N ALA A 73 -20.04 1.47 -7.20
CA ALA A 73 -21.41 1.81 -7.57
C ALA A 73 -22.18 2.46 -6.41
N ILE A 74 -22.05 1.93 -5.18
CA ILE A 74 -22.71 2.47 -4.00
C ILE A 74 -22.19 3.88 -3.70
N LEU A 75 -20.88 4.09 -3.66
CA LEU A 75 -20.29 5.41 -3.38
C LEU A 75 -20.68 6.43 -4.46
N ALA A 76 -20.61 6.04 -5.73
CA ALA A 76 -21.03 6.89 -6.84
C ALA A 76 -22.52 7.28 -6.76
N LEU A 77 -23.39 6.34 -6.40
CA LEU A 77 -24.82 6.59 -6.19
C LEU A 77 -25.08 7.50 -4.98
N ILE A 78 -24.34 7.35 -3.88
CA ILE A 78 -24.42 8.24 -2.72
C ILE A 78 -24.08 9.67 -3.13
N LEU A 79 -22.92 9.87 -3.77
CA LEU A 79 -22.45 11.19 -4.22
C LEU A 79 -23.38 11.82 -5.28
N GLY A 80 -23.86 11.02 -6.24
CA GLY A 80 -24.86 11.47 -7.21
C GLY A 80 -26.19 11.82 -6.55
N SER A 81 -26.62 11.03 -5.56
CA SER A 81 -27.89 11.26 -4.86
C SER A 81 -27.89 12.54 -4.03
N VAL A 82 -26.73 12.97 -3.51
CA VAL A 82 -26.61 14.28 -2.86
C VAL A 82 -27.06 15.41 -3.79
N TYR A 83 -26.63 15.39 -5.07
CA TYR A 83 -27.12 16.35 -6.07
C TYR A 83 -28.64 16.25 -6.26
N LEU A 84 -29.14 15.04 -6.47
CA LEU A 84 -30.56 14.83 -6.77
C LEU A 84 -31.46 15.25 -5.60
N LEU A 85 -31.09 14.89 -4.37
CA LEU A 85 -31.82 15.21 -3.14
C LEU A 85 -31.80 16.71 -2.84
N LEU A 86 -30.65 17.37 -3.00
CA LEU A 86 -30.55 18.81 -2.79
C LEU A 86 -31.38 19.60 -3.82
N ASN A 87 -31.33 19.18 -5.09
CA ASN A 87 -32.17 19.77 -6.14
C ASN A 87 -33.67 19.57 -5.83
N GLN A 88 -34.08 18.43 -5.25
CA GLN A 88 -35.46 18.21 -4.81
C GLN A 88 -35.87 19.12 -3.65
N VAL A 89 -34.97 19.39 -2.70
CA VAL A 89 -35.18 20.34 -1.60
C VAL A 89 -35.37 21.75 -2.16
N ILE A 90 -34.44 22.24 -2.99
CA ILE A 90 -34.52 23.56 -3.64
C ILE A 90 -35.83 23.71 -4.39
N ARG A 91 -36.19 22.72 -5.21
CA ARG A 91 -37.42 22.73 -5.99
C ARG A 91 -38.67 22.74 -5.13
N THR A 92 -38.65 22.02 -4.01
CA THR A 92 -39.78 21.98 -3.10
C THR A 92 -39.98 23.31 -2.38
N ILE A 93 -38.91 23.93 -1.91
CA ILE A 93 -38.98 25.19 -1.15
C ILE A 93 -39.37 26.35 -2.06
N THR A 94 -38.68 26.50 -3.21
CA THR A 94 -38.82 27.64 -4.14
C THR A 94 -39.94 27.46 -5.17
N GLY A 95 -40.35 26.22 -5.42
CA GLY A 95 -41.32 25.87 -6.46
C GLY A 95 -40.78 25.99 -7.89
N ARG A 96 -39.47 26.12 -8.09
CA ARG A 96 -38.79 26.22 -9.40
C ARG A 96 -37.71 25.15 -9.55
N ASP A 97 -37.36 24.80 -10.79
CA ASP A 97 -36.19 23.96 -11.03
C ASP A 97 -34.91 24.74 -10.68
N ASP A 98 -33.86 24.05 -10.21
CA ASP A 98 -32.55 24.66 -9.95
C ASP A 98 -31.90 25.07 -11.27
N LEU A 99 -32.14 26.32 -11.69
CA LEU A 99 -31.67 26.84 -12.97
C LEU A 99 -30.16 27.07 -13.00
N LEU A 100 -29.55 27.34 -11.85
CA LEU A 100 -28.10 27.60 -11.75
C LEU A 100 -27.30 26.31 -11.49
N GLN A 101 -27.97 25.18 -11.28
CA GLN A 101 -27.34 23.89 -10.92
C GLN A 101 -26.44 24.01 -9.68
N VAL A 102 -26.84 24.85 -8.71
CA VAL A 102 -26.11 25.03 -7.44
C VAL A 102 -26.03 23.71 -6.68
N ALA A 103 -27.04 22.84 -6.84
CA ALA A 103 -27.06 21.51 -6.24
C ALA A 103 -25.88 20.60 -6.67
N VAL A 104 -25.21 20.91 -7.79
CA VAL A 104 -24.02 20.15 -8.24
C VAL A 104 -22.82 20.41 -7.33
N ILE A 105 -22.73 21.61 -6.74
CA ILE A 105 -21.55 22.04 -5.97
C ILE A 105 -21.27 21.11 -4.78
N PRO A 106 -22.24 20.75 -3.91
CA PRO A 106 -21.96 19.84 -2.79
C PRO A 106 -21.61 18.43 -3.25
N SER A 107 -22.17 17.95 -4.36
CA SER A 107 -21.82 16.64 -4.92
C SER A 107 -20.37 16.60 -5.40
N LEU A 108 -19.95 17.60 -6.17
CA LEU A 108 -18.55 17.73 -6.62
C LEU A 108 -17.60 17.95 -5.46
N PHE A 109 -17.96 18.79 -4.49
CA PHE A 109 -17.16 19.00 -3.29
C PHE A 109 -16.91 17.69 -2.54
N LEU A 110 -17.95 16.89 -2.32
CA LEU A 110 -17.81 15.59 -1.65
C LEU A 110 -17.01 14.58 -2.49
N PHE A 111 -17.14 14.62 -3.82
CA PHE A 111 -16.28 13.82 -4.70
C PHE A 111 -14.79 14.18 -4.52
N PHE A 112 -14.44 15.47 -4.55
CA PHE A 112 -13.05 15.89 -4.32
C PHE A 112 -12.58 15.62 -2.89
N TYR A 113 -13.47 15.75 -1.89
CA TYR A 113 -13.17 15.41 -0.50
C TYR A 113 -12.82 13.93 -0.34
N THR A 114 -13.44 13.04 -1.10
CA THR A 114 -13.22 11.59 -0.99
C THR A 114 -12.09 11.08 -1.89
N MET A 115 -11.33 11.96 -2.55
CA MET A 115 -10.17 11.54 -3.34
C MET A 115 -8.99 11.05 -2.49
N PRO A 116 -8.58 11.75 -1.40
CA PRO A 116 -7.53 11.26 -0.52
C PRO A 116 -8.06 10.19 0.44
N VAL A 117 -7.28 9.14 0.67
CA VAL A 117 -7.64 8.02 1.56
C VAL A 117 -7.78 8.40 3.03
N ASP A 118 -7.09 9.47 3.47
CA ASP A 118 -7.15 9.99 4.84
C ASP A 118 -8.53 10.57 5.20
N ASN A 119 -9.33 10.94 4.19
CA ASN A 119 -10.62 11.56 4.42
C ASN A 119 -11.70 10.51 4.69
N SER A 120 -12.37 10.66 5.84
CA SER A 120 -13.41 9.73 6.25
C SER A 120 -14.64 9.80 5.35
N LEU A 121 -15.12 8.64 4.88
CA LEU A 121 -16.39 8.52 4.16
C LEU A 121 -17.63 8.80 5.03
N LYS A 122 -17.47 9.10 6.32
CA LYS A 122 -18.56 9.50 7.21
C LYS A 122 -19.25 10.76 6.70
N LEU A 123 -18.51 11.74 6.19
CA LEU A 123 -19.06 13.00 5.70
C LEU A 123 -20.03 12.81 4.50
N PRO A 124 -19.65 12.17 3.38
CA PRO A 124 -20.56 11.97 2.26
C PRO A 124 -21.79 11.12 2.63
N VAL A 125 -21.62 10.08 3.45
CA VAL A 125 -22.73 9.25 3.94
C VAL A 125 -23.67 10.06 4.83
N ALA A 126 -23.14 10.85 5.77
CA ALA A 126 -23.95 11.69 6.65
C ALA A 126 -24.74 12.75 5.86
N VAL A 127 -24.11 13.45 4.92
CA VAL A 127 -24.78 14.45 4.08
C VAL A 127 -25.90 13.80 3.26
N PHE A 128 -25.65 12.63 2.70
CA PHE A 128 -26.68 11.86 1.99
C PHE A 128 -27.87 11.51 2.89
N VAL A 129 -27.61 10.94 4.08
CA VAL A 129 -28.66 10.56 5.04
C VAL A 129 -29.45 11.79 5.53
N ILE A 130 -28.78 12.90 5.85
CA ILE A 130 -29.43 14.14 6.28
C ILE A 130 -30.33 14.70 5.18
N LEU A 131 -29.86 14.74 3.93
CA LEU A 131 -30.67 15.20 2.79
C LEU A 131 -31.84 14.27 2.50
N LEU A 132 -31.66 12.95 2.69
CA LEU A 132 -32.73 11.97 2.56
C LEU A 132 -33.82 12.21 3.61
N LEU A 133 -33.44 12.33 4.88
CA LEU A 133 -34.36 12.62 5.99
C LEU A 133 -35.06 13.95 5.80
N LEU A 134 -34.34 15.00 5.36
CA LEU A 134 -34.91 16.30 5.07
C LEU A 134 -35.99 16.21 3.97
N ASN A 135 -35.73 15.47 2.89
CA ASN A 135 -36.73 15.25 1.85
C ASN A 135 -37.95 14.50 2.39
N ILE A 136 -37.77 13.48 3.23
CA ILE A 136 -38.87 12.73 3.87
C ILE A 136 -39.70 13.68 4.75
N LEU A 137 -39.07 14.49 5.61
CA LEU A 137 -39.75 15.47 6.47
C LEU A 137 -40.55 16.49 5.67
N ILE A 138 -39.97 16.99 4.58
CA ILE A 138 -40.63 17.90 3.66
C ILE A 138 -41.87 17.24 3.00
N LEU A 139 -41.77 15.97 2.60
CA LEU A 139 -42.90 15.22 2.03
C LEU A 139 -44.03 15.03 3.07
N ILE A 140 -43.68 14.69 4.31
CA ILE A 140 -44.63 14.58 5.43
C ILE A 140 -45.30 15.95 5.69
N SER A 141 -44.53 17.03 5.76
CA SER A 141 -45.05 18.38 5.98
C SER A 141 -46.01 18.81 4.86
N LYS A 142 -45.68 18.55 3.59
CA LYS A 142 -46.60 18.80 2.46
C LYS A 142 -47.93 18.06 2.61
N ARG A 143 -47.88 16.80 3.04
CA ARG A 143 -49.06 15.96 3.24
C ARG A 143 -49.93 16.48 4.39
N LEU A 144 -49.32 16.89 5.50
CA LEU A 144 -50.02 17.38 6.68
C LEU A 144 -50.62 18.78 6.47
N PHE A 145 -49.85 19.73 5.93
CA PHE A 145 -50.27 21.13 5.83
C PHE A 145 -50.94 21.49 4.50
N LYS A 146 -51.10 20.52 3.57
CA LYS A 146 -51.65 20.72 2.21
C LYS A 146 -51.03 21.90 1.44
N ARG A 147 -49.82 22.34 1.81
CA ARG A 147 -49.14 23.48 1.19
C ARG A 147 -48.49 23.06 -0.12
N LYS A 148 -48.82 23.75 -1.22
CA LYS A 148 -48.19 23.52 -2.53
C LYS A 148 -46.77 24.11 -2.63
N LYS A 149 -46.47 25.22 -1.94
CA LYS A 149 -45.17 25.92 -1.94
C LYS A 149 -44.90 26.59 -0.59
N TYR A 150 -43.63 26.69 -0.19
CA TYR A 150 -43.23 27.36 1.05
C TYR A 150 -42.82 28.82 0.81
N ILE A 151 -42.10 29.11 -0.28
CA ILE A 151 -41.63 30.46 -0.64
C ILE A 151 -41.81 30.66 -2.15
N HIS A 152 -42.34 31.81 -2.59
CA HIS A 152 -42.41 32.17 -4.01
C HIS A 152 -41.27 33.14 -4.35
N ILE A 153 -40.33 32.71 -5.20
CA ILE A 153 -39.25 33.55 -5.72
C ILE A 153 -39.59 33.91 -7.18
N PRO A 154 -39.46 35.19 -7.62
CA PRO A 154 -39.65 35.59 -9.02
C PRO A 154 -38.58 34.99 -9.96
N PRO A 155 -38.82 34.93 -11.29
CA PRO A 155 -37.85 34.40 -12.23
C PRO A 155 -36.63 35.32 -12.29
N LEU A 156 -35.44 34.78 -12.01
CA LEU A 156 -34.19 35.54 -12.18
C LEU A 156 -33.84 35.75 -13.66
N LEU A 157 -34.21 34.80 -14.54
CA LEU A 157 -33.77 34.74 -15.94
C LEU A 157 -34.90 34.26 -16.86
N ASN A 158 -34.90 34.73 -18.12
CA ASN A 158 -35.72 34.17 -19.20
C ASN A 158 -35.27 32.73 -19.52
N ASN A 159 -36.18 31.85 -19.95
CA ASN A 159 -35.92 30.43 -20.22
C ASN A 159 -34.74 30.18 -21.17
N ARG A 160 -34.58 30.97 -22.25
CA ARG A 160 -33.44 30.81 -23.18
C ARG A 160 -32.11 31.21 -22.54
N LEU A 161 -32.08 32.35 -21.86
CA LEU A 161 -30.89 32.83 -21.15
C LEU A 161 -30.50 31.87 -20.03
N SER A 162 -31.49 31.32 -19.33
CA SER A 162 -31.28 30.35 -18.26
C SER A 162 -30.61 29.08 -18.77
N VAL A 163 -31.05 28.52 -19.91
CA VAL A 163 -30.40 27.34 -20.50
C VAL A 163 -28.95 27.64 -20.89
N ALA A 164 -28.70 28.81 -21.51
CA ALA A 164 -27.34 29.22 -21.87
C ALA A 164 -26.44 29.34 -20.62
N VAL A 165 -26.92 29.99 -19.56
CA VAL A 165 -26.19 30.10 -18.28
C VAL A 165 -25.95 28.73 -17.65
N THR A 166 -26.95 27.85 -17.62
CA THR A 166 -26.77 26.47 -17.12
C THR A 166 -25.67 25.73 -17.87
N VAL A 167 -25.66 25.82 -19.21
CA VAL A 167 -24.64 25.16 -20.04
C VAL A 167 -23.25 25.72 -19.74
N VAL A 168 -23.11 27.05 -19.68
CA VAL A 168 -21.85 27.72 -19.32
C VAL A 168 -21.36 27.28 -17.94
N LEU A 169 -22.23 27.22 -16.94
CA LEU A 169 -21.86 26.78 -15.59
C LEU A 169 -21.42 25.32 -15.56
N LEU A 170 -22.10 24.42 -16.27
CA LEU A 170 -21.71 23.02 -16.36
C LEU A 170 -20.32 22.84 -17.02
N PHE A 171 -20.04 23.60 -18.09
CA PHE A 171 -18.70 23.63 -18.68
C PHE A 171 -17.65 24.20 -17.72
N SER A 172 -17.98 25.26 -16.98
CA SER A 172 -17.11 25.82 -15.95
C SER A 172 -16.83 24.82 -14.83
N TYR A 173 -17.84 24.08 -14.36
CA TYR A 173 -17.66 23.02 -13.36
C TYR A 173 -16.79 21.87 -13.87
N ALA A 174 -16.98 21.46 -15.12
CA ALA A 174 -16.14 20.43 -15.74
C ALA A 174 -14.68 20.90 -15.89
N GLY A 175 -14.46 22.12 -16.39
CA GLY A 175 -13.12 22.71 -16.56
C GLY A 175 -12.41 22.92 -15.23
N TYR A 176 -13.08 23.52 -14.24
CA TYR A 176 -12.53 23.68 -12.89
C TYR A 176 -12.30 22.34 -12.21
N GLY A 177 -13.24 21.40 -12.34
CA GLY A 177 -13.12 20.07 -11.77
C GLY A 177 -11.93 19.29 -12.32
N TYR A 178 -11.69 19.35 -13.63
CA TYR A 178 -10.50 18.77 -14.25
C TYR A 178 -9.21 19.41 -13.74
N TYR A 179 -9.14 20.75 -13.69
CA TYR A 179 -7.98 21.46 -13.16
C TYR A 179 -7.71 21.11 -11.68
N HIS A 180 -8.75 21.09 -10.85
CA HIS A 180 -8.63 20.73 -9.43
C HIS A 180 -8.21 19.27 -9.26
N PHE A 181 -8.79 18.35 -10.03
CA PHE A 181 -8.40 16.93 -10.03
C PHE A 181 -6.89 16.77 -10.31
N MET A 182 -6.39 17.38 -11.38
CA MET A 182 -4.97 17.27 -11.76
C MET A 182 -4.03 17.85 -10.71
N LYS A 183 -4.48 18.85 -9.95
CA LYS A 183 -3.67 19.48 -8.88
C LYS A 183 -3.73 18.70 -7.56
N SER A 184 -4.87 18.11 -7.23
CA SER A 184 -5.12 17.44 -5.94
C SER A 184 -4.84 15.93 -5.96
N TYR A 185 -4.71 15.31 -7.13
CA TYR A 185 -4.48 13.88 -7.24
C TYR A 185 -3.08 13.49 -6.72
N ASN A 186 -3.06 12.67 -5.66
CA ASN A 186 -1.83 12.19 -5.04
C ASN A 186 -1.34 10.90 -5.72
N VAL A 187 -0.41 11.05 -6.66
CA VAL A 187 0.17 9.91 -7.39
C VAL A 187 0.94 8.96 -6.46
N SER A 188 1.62 9.47 -5.43
CA SER A 188 2.39 8.64 -4.51
C SER A 188 1.47 7.73 -3.69
N GLU A 189 0.39 8.28 -3.14
CA GLU A 189 -0.64 7.53 -2.40
C GLU A 189 -1.29 6.47 -3.28
N HIS A 190 -1.64 6.82 -4.53
CA HIS A 190 -2.16 5.85 -5.49
C HIS A 190 -1.20 4.66 -5.68
N ILE A 191 0.09 4.95 -5.90
CA ILE A 191 1.11 3.92 -6.12
C ILE A 191 1.32 3.07 -4.88
N MET A 192 1.39 3.68 -3.69
CA MET A 192 1.56 2.97 -2.41
C MET A 192 0.43 1.97 -2.18
N VAL A 193 -0.83 2.41 -2.27
CA VAL A 193 -1.99 1.56 -2.03
C VAL A 193 -2.16 0.50 -3.12
N LYS A 194 -1.82 0.82 -4.38
CA LYS A 194 -1.84 -0.17 -5.48
C LYS A 194 -0.75 -1.22 -5.36
N ALA A 195 0.47 -0.82 -4.98
CA ALA A 195 1.56 -1.74 -4.73
C ALA A 195 1.19 -2.71 -3.60
N GLU A 196 0.61 -2.20 -2.51
CA GLU A 196 0.10 -3.04 -1.43
C GLU A 196 -0.99 -4.02 -1.91
N GLN A 197 -2.01 -3.52 -2.62
CA GLN A 197 -3.09 -4.35 -3.16
C GLN A 197 -2.55 -5.52 -3.99
N HIS A 198 -1.55 -5.25 -4.84
CA HIS A 198 -0.94 -6.26 -5.69
C HIS A 198 0.01 -7.19 -4.93
N ALA A 199 0.74 -6.69 -3.93
CA ALA A 199 1.58 -7.50 -3.05
C ALA A 199 0.74 -8.50 -2.24
N ARG A 200 -0.37 -8.05 -1.64
CA ARG A 200 -1.31 -8.92 -0.89
C ARG A 200 -1.91 -10.03 -1.76
N SER A 201 -2.16 -9.75 -3.05
CA SER A 201 -2.66 -10.75 -4.01
C SER A 201 -1.56 -11.60 -4.67
N GLY A 202 -0.28 -11.40 -4.31
CA GLY A 202 0.85 -12.12 -4.90
C GLY A 202 1.16 -11.74 -6.35
N ASN A 203 0.61 -10.64 -6.86
CA ASN A 203 0.86 -10.16 -8.23
C ASN A 203 2.09 -9.26 -8.29
N TRP A 204 3.27 -9.88 -8.16
CA TRP A 204 4.56 -9.18 -8.09
C TRP A 204 4.92 -8.39 -9.36
N GLU A 205 4.46 -8.84 -10.53
CA GLU A 205 4.66 -8.13 -11.80
C GLU A 205 4.07 -6.72 -11.74
N LYS A 206 2.82 -6.60 -11.28
CA LYS A 206 2.16 -5.30 -11.13
C LYS A 206 2.80 -4.45 -10.05
N VAL A 207 3.32 -5.06 -8.97
CA VAL A 207 4.07 -4.32 -7.95
C VAL A 207 5.29 -3.64 -8.59
N LEU A 208 6.07 -4.35 -9.41
CA LEU A 208 7.20 -3.77 -10.14
C LEU A 208 6.76 -2.68 -11.14
N GLU A 209 5.64 -2.87 -11.85
CA GLU A 209 5.10 -1.87 -12.77
C GLU A 209 4.77 -0.53 -12.06
N TYR A 210 4.06 -0.61 -10.94
CA TYR A 210 3.67 0.58 -10.16
C TYR A 210 4.86 1.26 -9.48
N THR A 211 5.76 0.47 -8.89
CA THR A 211 6.90 0.99 -8.10
C THR A 211 8.06 1.45 -8.98
N GLY A 212 8.40 0.72 -10.05
CA GLY A 212 9.56 1.00 -10.90
C GLY A 212 9.46 2.35 -11.62
N ASN A 213 8.28 2.73 -12.11
CA ASN A 213 8.07 4.05 -12.72
C ASN A 213 8.27 5.22 -11.74
N TYR A 214 7.95 5.00 -10.47
CA TYR A 214 8.15 5.99 -9.41
C TYR A 214 9.64 6.15 -9.09
N LEU A 215 10.32 5.02 -8.86
CA LEU A 215 11.73 4.97 -8.49
C LEU A 215 12.64 5.44 -9.64
N GLY A 216 12.33 5.04 -10.88
CA GLY A 216 13.09 5.45 -12.08
C GLY A 216 13.05 6.96 -12.38
N ARG A 217 12.13 7.72 -11.76
CA ARG A 217 12.10 9.19 -11.81
C ARG A 217 12.98 9.85 -10.74
N GLY A 218 13.79 9.07 -10.01
CA GLY A 218 14.65 9.55 -8.93
C GLY A 218 13.91 9.89 -7.64
N ARG A 219 12.66 9.42 -7.47
CA ARG A 219 11.90 9.61 -6.23
C ARG A 219 12.20 8.48 -5.26
N SER A 220 12.25 8.79 -3.97
CA SER A 220 12.46 7.81 -2.91
C SER A 220 11.30 7.81 -1.93
N ASN A 221 10.75 6.62 -1.65
CA ASN A 221 9.78 6.39 -0.58
C ASN A 221 10.01 4.99 -0.03
N GLN A 222 10.03 4.85 1.30
CA GLN A 222 10.37 3.59 1.97
C GLN A 222 9.40 2.47 1.62
N LEU A 223 8.09 2.72 1.73
CA LEU A 223 7.07 1.71 1.42
C LEU A 223 7.10 1.26 -0.04
N ILE A 224 7.30 2.20 -0.97
CA ILE A 224 7.44 1.88 -2.40
C ILE A 224 8.70 1.02 -2.64
N SER A 225 9.82 1.36 -2.01
CA SER A 225 11.08 0.62 -2.15
C SER A 225 10.99 -0.78 -1.52
N TYR A 226 10.33 -0.87 -0.35
CA TYR A 226 10.02 -2.11 0.34
C TYR A 226 9.24 -3.08 -0.55
N PHE A 227 8.12 -2.63 -1.13
CA PHE A 227 7.33 -3.47 -2.04
C PHE A 227 8.08 -3.80 -3.32
N HIS A 228 8.89 -2.88 -3.85
CA HIS A 228 9.70 -3.13 -5.04
C HIS A 228 10.71 -4.26 -4.80
N ASN A 229 11.50 -4.18 -3.71
CA ASN A 229 12.50 -5.19 -3.37
C ASN A 229 11.85 -6.55 -3.05
N LEU A 230 10.70 -6.54 -2.37
CA LEU A 230 9.91 -7.76 -2.13
C LEU A 230 9.42 -8.40 -3.44
N ALA A 231 8.97 -7.58 -4.38
CA ALA A 231 8.56 -8.06 -5.70
C ALA A 231 9.74 -8.59 -6.52
N LEU A 232 10.89 -7.93 -6.48
CA LEU A 232 12.12 -8.43 -7.11
C LEU A 232 12.49 -9.82 -6.58
N TYR A 233 12.39 -10.06 -5.27
CA TYR A 233 12.66 -11.38 -4.69
C TYR A 233 11.71 -12.44 -5.26
N HIS A 234 10.40 -12.18 -5.20
CA HIS A 234 9.41 -13.15 -5.69
C HIS A 234 9.45 -13.37 -7.20
N LYS A 235 10.11 -12.49 -7.95
CA LYS A 235 10.42 -12.64 -9.38
C LYS A 235 11.75 -13.37 -9.64
N GLY A 236 12.55 -13.64 -8.61
CA GLY A 236 13.90 -14.23 -8.75
C GLY A 236 14.95 -13.24 -9.26
N GLU A 237 14.68 -11.94 -9.10
CA GLU A 237 15.43 -10.85 -9.72
C GLU A 237 16.21 -9.99 -8.71
N LEU A 238 15.92 -10.12 -7.40
CA LEU A 238 16.54 -9.31 -6.33
C LEU A 238 18.07 -9.22 -6.42
N PRO A 239 18.86 -10.31 -6.48
CA PRO A 239 20.31 -10.21 -6.50
C PRO A 239 20.87 -9.58 -7.79
N TYR A 240 20.08 -9.56 -8.88
CA TYR A 240 20.50 -9.05 -10.18
C TYR A 240 20.11 -7.59 -10.41
N ARG A 241 19.00 -7.14 -9.78
CA ARG A 241 18.37 -5.85 -10.05
C ARG A 241 18.29 -4.93 -8.84
N LEU A 242 18.91 -5.31 -7.72
CA LEU A 242 18.90 -4.53 -6.47
C LEU A 242 19.31 -3.05 -6.68
N PHE A 243 20.22 -2.78 -7.60
CA PHE A 243 20.75 -1.44 -7.86
C PHE A 243 20.23 -0.79 -9.16
N ASP A 244 19.20 -1.36 -9.81
CA ASP A 244 18.56 -0.75 -11.00
C ASP A 244 17.99 0.65 -10.70
N HIS A 245 17.71 0.93 -9.44
CA HIS A 245 17.24 2.21 -8.94
C HIS A 245 18.14 2.70 -7.80
N PRO A 246 18.30 4.03 -7.62
CA PRO A 246 19.10 4.58 -6.53
C PRO A 246 18.57 4.14 -5.15
N GLN A 247 19.37 3.35 -4.43
CA GLN A 247 19.05 2.84 -3.10
C GLN A 247 19.37 3.86 -1.98
N ALA A 248 18.89 5.11 -2.12
CA ALA A 248 19.22 6.21 -1.20
C ALA A 248 18.79 5.95 0.26
N LEU A 249 17.81 5.06 0.47
CA LEU A 249 17.34 4.64 1.80
C LEU A 249 18.20 3.52 2.43
N GLY A 250 19.18 2.98 1.71
CA GLY A 250 20.01 1.88 2.20
C GLY A 250 19.15 0.69 2.63
N VAL A 251 19.37 0.18 3.85
CA VAL A 251 18.67 -1.02 4.35
C VAL A 251 17.18 -0.79 4.62
N GLU A 252 16.75 0.46 4.83
CA GLU A 252 15.34 0.81 5.04
C GLU A 252 14.50 0.57 3.78
N SER A 253 15.14 0.46 2.61
CA SER A 253 14.47 0.00 1.40
C SER A 253 14.01 -1.46 1.45
N LEU A 254 14.59 -2.29 2.34
CA LEU A 254 14.28 -3.72 2.44
C LEU A 254 13.25 -4.03 3.52
N TYR A 255 13.20 -3.25 4.60
CA TYR A 255 12.35 -3.49 5.78
C TYR A 255 12.09 -2.19 6.54
N PHE A 256 11.19 -2.26 7.52
CA PHE A 256 10.91 -1.18 8.47
C PHE A 256 11.65 -1.42 9.79
N PRO A 257 12.72 -0.68 10.11
CA PRO A 257 13.28 -0.69 11.46
C PRO A 257 12.22 -0.19 12.43
N TRP A 258 12.02 -0.89 13.54
CA TRP A 258 11.00 -0.47 14.51
C TRP A 258 11.36 0.90 15.09
N ASN A 259 10.48 1.89 14.93
CA ASN A 259 10.72 3.29 15.29
C ASN A 259 9.55 3.97 16.03
N SER A 260 8.59 3.19 16.56
CA SER A 260 7.34 3.68 17.16
C SER A 260 6.43 4.53 16.24
N ASP A 261 6.71 4.64 14.92
CA ASP A 261 5.78 5.28 13.99
C ASP A 261 4.60 4.34 13.76
N SER A 262 3.44 4.78 14.26
CA SER A 262 2.19 4.05 14.16
C SER A 262 1.82 3.74 12.71
N ARG A 263 2.22 4.57 11.74
CA ARG A 263 1.90 4.36 10.33
C ARG A 263 2.69 3.22 9.69
N GLU A 264 3.89 2.95 10.17
CA GLU A 264 4.73 1.86 9.65
C GLU A 264 4.27 0.49 10.17
N SER A 265 3.58 0.46 11.31
CA SER A 265 3.05 -0.77 11.92
C SER A 265 2.21 -1.62 10.96
N GLU A 266 1.53 -0.99 10.01
CA GLU A 266 0.67 -1.65 9.01
C GLU A 266 1.42 -2.62 8.09
N TYR A 267 2.71 -2.35 7.80
CA TYR A 267 3.37 -2.97 6.64
C TYR A 267 4.47 -3.97 7.00
N GLY A 268 5.01 -3.90 8.22
CA GLY A 268 6.18 -4.67 8.62
C GLY A 268 5.97 -6.19 8.63
N TYR A 269 4.73 -6.66 8.89
CA TYR A 269 4.44 -8.10 8.98
C TYR A 269 4.79 -8.87 7.72
N MET A 270 4.61 -8.27 6.53
CA MET A 270 4.59 -9.01 5.26
C MET A 270 5.95 -9.64 4.95
N LEU A 271 7.04 -8.91 5.17
CA LEU A 271 8.39 -9.45 5.01
C LEU A 271 8.64 -10.62 5.98
N TYR A 272 8.32 -10.46 7.26
CA TYR A 272 8.52 -11.52 8.25
C TYR A 272 7.65 -12.75 7.96
N GLU A 273 6.43 -12.56 7.45
CA GLU A 273 5.58 -13.66 6.98
C GLU A 273 6.28 -14.43 5.84
N LYS A 274 6.76 -13.72 4.81
CA LYS A 274 7.42 -14.34 3.65
C LYS A 274 8.75 -15.00 4.00
N LEU A 275 9.50 -14.44 4.95
CA LEU A 275 10.71 -15.05 5.51
C LEU A 275 10.42 -16.30 6.36
N GLY A 276 9.17 -16.54 6.73
CA GLY A 276 8.76 -17.60 7.64
C GLY A 276 9.13 -17.33 9.10
N TYR A 277 9.33 -16.07 9.47
CA TYR A 277 9.53 -15.65 10.86
C TYR A 277 8.20 -15.26 11.52
N ILE A 278 7.33 -16.25 11.68
CA ILE A 278 5.91 -16.04 12.03
C ILE A 278 5.70 -15.36 13.38
N ASN A 279 6.61 -15.53 14.34
CA ASN A 279 6.51 -14.81 15.62
C ASN A 279 6.67 -13.29 15.47
N GLU A 280 7.59 -12.84 14.61
CA GLU A 280 7.74 -11.41 14.35
C GLU A 280 6.61 -10.87 13.46
N ALA A 281 6.17 -11.64 12.47
CA ALA A 281 4.97 -11.27 11.70
C ALA A 281 3.76 -11.09 12.61
N HIS A 282 3.56 -12.00 13.57
CA HIS A 282 2.51 -11.90 14.59
C HIS A 282 2.67 -10.69 15.50
N ARG A 283 3.90 -10.35 15.92
CA ARG A 283 4.16 -9.14 16.73
C ARG A 283 3.75 -7.88 15.98
N TRP A 284 4.20 -7.72 14.73
CA TRP A 284 3.85 -6.60 13.87
C TRP A 284 2.34 -6.51 13.64
N GLU A 285 1.68 -7.62 13.34
CA GLU A 285 0.23 -7.63 13.12
C GLU A 285 -0.56 -7.28 14.38
N PHE A 286 -0.10 -7.71 15.54
CA PHE A 286 -0.73 -7.36 16.81
C PHE A 286 -0.56 -5.87 17.12
N GLU A 287 0.62 -5.30 16.83
CA GLU A 287 0.89 -3.86 16.95
C GLU A 287 0.00 -3.06 15.97
N ALA A 288 -0.09 -3.48 14.71
CA ALA A 288 -0.96 -2.89 13.70
C ALA A 288 -2.43 -2.91 14.13
N MET A 289 -2.93 -4.04 14.62
CA MET A 289 -4.30 -4.17 15.13
C MET A 289 -4.57 -3.22 16.31
N VAL A 290 -3.61 -3.00 17.20
CA VAL A 290 -3.76 -2.04 18.32
C VAL A 290 -3.82 -0.60 17.82
N VAL A 291 -3.04 -0.26 16.78
CA VAL A 291 -2.99 1.08 16.20
C VAL A 291 -4.22 1.38 15.32
N TRP A 292 -4.53 0.48 14.39
CA TRP A 292 -5.51 0.67 13.33
C TRP A 292 -6.87 0.05 13.63
N GLY A 293 -6.94 -0.81 14.65
CA GLY A 293 -8.15 -1.45 15.13
C GLY A 293 -8.31 -2.89 14.64
N GLU A 294 -9.41 -3.52 15.03
CA GLU A 294 -9.76 -4.89 14.66
C GLU A 294 -10.32 -4.94 13.21
N THR A 295 -9.46 -4.72 12.22
CA THR A 295 -9.82 -4.79 10.80
C THR A 295 -9.76 -6.23 10.28
N ALA A 296 -10.40 -6.49 9.14
CA ALA A 296 -10.44 -7.85 8.60
C ALA A 296 -9.05 -8.42 8.30
N PRO A 297 -8.13 -7.67 7.64
CA PRO A 297 -6.78 -8.17 7.38
C PRO A 297 -6.01 -8.54 8.64
N HIS A 298 -6.04 -7.69 9.67
CA HIS A 298 -5.32 -7.95 10.92
C HIS A 298 -5.81 -9.18 11.64
N LEU A 299 -7.14 -9.29 11.77
CA LEU A 299 -7.75 -10.46 12.42
C LEU A 299 -7.46 -11.74 11.63
N MET A 300 -7.45 -11.67 10.30
CA MET A 300 -7.16 -12.82 9.45
C MET A 300 -5.71 -13.30 9.61
N ASN A 301 -4.76 -12.37 9.56
CA ASN A 301 -3.35 -12.68 9.76
C ASN A 301 -3.08 -13.19 11.18
N LEU A 302 -3.64 -12.58 12.22
CA LEU A 302 -3.52 -13.05 13.60
C LEU A 302 -4.11 -14.45 13.79
N ALA A 303 -5.24 -14.77 13.13
CA ALA A 303 -5.77 -16.13 13.11
C ALA A 303 -4.78 -17.11 12.46
N ARG A 304 -4.31 -16.81 11.23
CA ARG A 304 -3.36 -17.63 10.46
C ARG A 304 -2.07 -17.88 11.22
N TYR A 305 -1.45 -16.84 11.80
CA TYR A 305 -0.19 -16.97 12.53
C TYR A 305 -0.34 -17.80 13.81
N ASN A 306 -1.45 -17.64 14.54
CA ASN A 306 -1.70 -18.47 15.72
C ASN A 306 -1.94 -19.94 15.35
N LEU A 307 -2.63 -20.23 14.24
CA LEU A 307 -2.78 -21.60 13.74
C LEU A 307 -1.42 -22.22 13.39
N VAL A 308 -0.58 -21.51 12.63
CA VAL A 308 0.77 -21.98 12.23
C VAL A 308 1.70 -22.19 13.44
N ASN A 309 1.57 -21.34 14.46
CA ASN A 309 2.32 -21.47 15.71
C ASN A 309 1.74 -22.52 16.69
N GLY A 310 0.72 -23.29 16.29
CA GLY A 310 0.12 -24.34 17.14
C GLY A 310 -0.70 -23.80 18.31
N ARG A 311 -1.31 -22.61 18.16
CA ARG A 311 -2.13 -21.92 19.18
C ARG A 311 -3.60 -21.77 18.73
N PRO A 312 -4.32 -22.88 18.45
CA PRO A 312 -5.67 -22.82 17.88
C PRO A 312 -6.68 -22.11 18.78
N LEU A 313 -6.55 -22.25 20.11
CA LEU A 313 -7.44 -21.56 21.06
C LEU A 313 -7.29 -20.03 21.02
N VAL A 314 -6.08 -19.53 20.72
CA VAL A 314 -5.85 -18.08 20.54
C VAL A 314 -6.39 -17.64 19.18
N ALA A 315 -6.14 -18.43 18.12
CA ALA A 315 -6.70 -18.18 16.79
C ALA A 315 -8.24 -18.07 16.83
N GLN A 316 -8.90 -18.92 17.62
CA GLN A 316 -10.35 -18.93 17.78
C GLN A 316 -10.94 -17.58 18.21
N ARG A 317 -10.19 -16.79 18.99
CA ARG A 317 -10.62 -15.44 19.40
C ARG A 317 -10.84 -14.54 18.18
N PHE A 318 -9.88 -14.53 17.25
CA PHE A 318 -9.93 -13.72 16.04
C PHE A 318 -10.95 -14.27 15.03
N ILE A 319 -10.99 -15.60 14.87
CA ILE A 319 -11.97 -16.31 14.03
C ILE A 319 -13.41 -15.97 14.47
N ASN A 320 -13.69 -15.98 15.77
CA ASN A 320 -15.03 -15.67 16.30
C ASN A 320 -15.49 -14.24 16.00
N ILE A 321 -14.56 -13.28 15.89
CA ILE A 321 -14.88 -11.90 15.48
C ILE A 321 -15.22 -11.91 13.99
N LEU A 322 -14.36 -12.49 13.15
CA LEU A 322 -14.55 -12.55 11.70
C LEU A 322 -15.84 -13.25 11.29
N LYS A 323 -16.26 -14.31 12.01
CA LYS A 323 -17.54 -15.00 11.77
C LYS A 323 -18.76 -14.08 11.92
N GLN A 324 -18.65 -12.96 12.62
CA GLN A 324 -19.74 -11.97 12.76
C GLN A 324 -19.83 -11.01 11.57
N SER A 325 -18.86 -11.01 10.67
CA SER A 325 -18.90 -10.22 9.43
C SER A 325 -19.79 -10.86 8.37
N LEU A 326 -20.04 -10.14 7.27
CA LEU A 326 -20.72 -10.66 6.09
C LEU A 326 -19.76 -11.40 5.15
N PHE A 327 -18.69 -10.71 4.71
CA PHE A 327 -17.82 -11.20 3.64
C PHE A 327 -16.64 -12.06 4.10
N TYR A 328 -16.24 -11.98 5.37
CA TYR A 328 -15.11 -12.75 5.92
C TYR A 328 -15.55 -13.98 6.73
N ARG A 329 -16.87 -14.22 6.84
CA ARG A 329 -17.43 -15.33 7.63
C ARG A 329 -17.03 -16.69 7.07
N ASP A 330 -17.08 -16.86 5.75
CA ASP A 330 -16.84 -18.14 5.11
C ASP A 330 -15.37 -18.55 5.29
N GLU A 331 -14.44 -17.63 5.04
CA GLU A 331 -13.01 -17.86 5.26
C GLU A 331 -12.71 -18.19 6.73
N ALA A 332 -13.29 -17.45 7.67
CA ALA A 332 -13.13 -17.71 9.10
C ALA A 332 -13.70 -19.08 9.52
N THR A 333 -14.83 -19.50 8.94
CA THR A 333 -15.44 -20.81 9.23
C THR A 333 -14.54 -21.94 8.72
N LYS A 334 -14.01 -21.81 7.50
CA LYS A 334 -13.05 -22.78 6.98
C LYS A 334 -11.79 -22.88 7.87
N MET A 335 -11.30 -21.76 8.44
CA MET A 335 -10.15 -21.75 9.36
C MET A 335 -10.40 -22.51 10.66
N GLU A 336 -11.63 -22.41 11.18
CA GLU A 336 -12.06 -23.15 12.37
C GLU A 336 -12.10 -24.67 12.11
N GLU A 337 -12.56 -25.07 10.92
CA GLU A 337 -12.71 -26.48 10.52
C GLU A 337 -11.37 -27.17 10.18
N GLY A 338 -10.30 -26.40 10.00
CA GLY A 338 -8.99 -26.93 9.59
C GLY A 338 -9.00 -27.52 8.17
N SER A 339 -9.82 -26.95 7.27
CA SER A 339 -9.98 -27.45 5.89
C SER A 339 -8.65 -27.50 5.13
N ASP A 340 -8.45 -28.57 4.35
CA ASP A 340 -7.29 -28.73 3.45
C ASP A 340 -7.16 -27.55 2.46
N GLU A 341 -8.26 -26.86 2.12
CA GLU A 341 -8.24 -25.67 1.27
C GLU A 341 -7.44 -24.49 1.89
N ILE A 342 -7.30 -24.46 3.22
CA ILE A 342 -6.56 -23.40 3.93
C ILE A 342 -5.11 -23.76 4.16
N MET A 343 -4.75 -25.04 4.13
CA MET A 343 -3.35 -25.44 4.33
C MET A 343 -2.39 -24.73 3.34
N PRO A 344 -2.72 -24.56 2.04
CA PRO A 344 -1.92 -23.76 1.11
C PRO A 344 -1.88 -22.26 1.41
N SER A 345 -2.84 -21.72 2.16
CA SER A 345 -2.90 -20.29 2.50
C SER A 345 -2.21 -19.96 3.82
N LEU A 346 -1.85 -20.95 4.64
CA LEU A 346 -1.05 -20.74 5.85
C LEU A 346 0.41 -20.45 5.50
N PRO A 347 1.06 -19.48 6.18
CA PRO A 347 2.45 -19.15 5.87
C PRO A 347 3.42 -20.24 6.36
N HIS A 348 4.54 -20.39 5.66
CA HIS A 348 5.66 -21.26 6.07
C HIS A 348 6.27 -20.77 7.39
N ASN A 349 6.75 -21.67 8.24
CA ASN A 349 7.40 -21.31 9.50
C ASN A 349 8.80 -21.92 9.56
N SER A 350 9.80 -21.10 9.25
CA SER A 350 11.23 -21.46 9.22
C SER A 350 11.75 -21.86 10.61
N LEU A 351 11.08 -21.44 11.68
CA LEU A 351 11.46 -21.72 13.06
C LEU A 351 10.52 -22.72 13.74
N LYS A 352 9.77 -23.51 12.96
CA LYS A 352 8.91 -24.55 13.49
C LYS A 352 9.72 -25.56 14.31
N ASN A 353 9.32 -25.78 15.55
CA ASN A 353 10.00 -26.66 16.52
C ASN A 353 11.43 -26.24 16.92
N VAL A 354 11.84 -25.00 16.62
CA VAL A 354 13.11 -24.45 17.11
C VAL A 354 12.93 -23.98 18.56
N VAL A 355 13.80 -24.44 19.45
CA VAL A 355 13.87 -24.00 20.85
C VAL A 355 15.25 -23.42 21.11
N ASP A 356 15.33 -22.11 21.30
CA ASP A 356 16.58 -21.42 21.65
C ASP A 356 16.82 -21.44 23.16
N SER A 357 18.06 -21.72 23.56
CA SER A 357 18.52 -21.68 24.96
C SER A 357 19.88 -20.97 25.03
N PRO A 358 19.99 -19.80 25.69
CA PRO A 358 18.93 -19.06 26.35
C PRO A 358 17.89 -18.52 25.36
N ALA A 359 16.74 -18.06 25.88
CA ALA A 359 15.69 -17.48 25.05
C ALA A 359 16.24 -16.32 24.21
N ARG A 360 15.98 -16.38 22.90
CA ARG A 360 16.38 -15.37 21.92
C ARG A 360 15.23 -14.40 21.69
N PHE A 361 15.52 -13.10 21.79
CA PHE A 361 14.59 -12.04 21.41
C PHE A 361 14.98 -11.53 20.03
N ALA A 362 13.98 -11.23 19.19
CA ALA A 362 14.22 -10.68 17.87
C ALA A 362 14.82 -9.27 17.97
N ASN A 363 15.78 -8.99 17.10
CA ASN A 363 16.32 -7.65 16.91
C ASN A 363 15.38 -6.83 16.03
N VAL A 364 14.56 -5.98 16.67
CA VAL A 364 13.58 -5.14 15.98
C VAL A 364 14.19 -3.93 15.26
N LEU A 365 15.46 -3.60 15.53
CA LEU A 365 16.15 -2.46 14.93
C LEU A 365 16.95 -2.87 13.68
N ASN A 366 17.53 -4.07 13.70
CA ASN A 366 18.37 -4.57 12.62
C ASN A 366 17.95 -5.98 12.22
N ILE A 367 17.49 -6.11 10.98
CA ILE A 367 17.04 -7.38 10.42
C ILE A 367 18.20 -8.34 10.10
N GLY A 368 19.44 -7.86 9.95
CA GLY A 368 20.59 -8.68 9.57
C GLY A 368 20.82 -9.91 10.46
N PRO A 369 20.94 -9.75 11.80
CA PRO A 369 21.03 -10.88 12.73
C PRO A 369 19.84 -11.85 12.65
N GLU A 370 18.64 -11.36 12.32
CA GLU A 370 17.45 -12.21 12.16
C GLU A 370 17.53 -13.05 10.88
N LEU A 371 17.94 -12.45 9.77
CA LEU A 371 18.14 -13.15 8.50
C LEU A 371 19.21 -14.24 8.63
N GLN A 372 20.32 -13.93 9.31
CA GLN A 372 21.36 -14.91 9.58
C GLN A 372 20.83 -16.07 10.43
N HIS A 373 20.11 -15.78 11.52
CA HIS A 373 19.54 -16.82 12.37
C HIS A 373 18.53 -17.70 11.63
N LEU A 374 17.64 -17.11 10.82
CA LEU A 374 16.70 -17.85 9.99
C LEU A 374 17.43 -18.80 9.04
N LEU A 375 18.49 -18.33 8.39
CA LEU A 375 19.29 -19.14 7.47
C LEU A 375 20.08 -20.25 8.17
N GLU A 376 20.53 -20.02 9.41
CA GLU A 376 21.20 -21.05 10.21
C GLU A 376 20.24 -22.16 10.66
N LYS A 377 18.98 -21.83 10.93
CA LYS A 377 17.94 -22.80 11.38
C LYS A 377 17.20 -23.46 10.21
N ASP A 378 17.00 -22.74 9.12
CA ASP A 378 16.43 -23.22 7.87
C ASP A 378 17.39 -22.88 6.70
N PRO A 379 18.41 -23.72 6.45
CA PRO A 379 19.39 -23.50 5.39
C PRO A 379 18.82 -23.55 3.97
N THR A 380 17.55 -23.95 3.82
CA THR A 380 16.83 -24.01 2.55
C THR A 380 16.03 -22.74 2.25
N ASN A 381 16.04 -21.78 3.18
CA ASN A 381 15.33 -20.51 3.02
C ASN A 381 16.12 -19.54 2.13
N GLN A 382 15.84 -19.59 0.83
CA GLN A 382 16.48 -18.73 -0.17
C GLN A 382 16.17 -17.24 0.09
N MET A 383 14.99 -16.91 0.62
CA MET A 383 14.63 -15.53 0.92
C MET A 383 15.52 -14.93 2.01
N ALA A 384 15.73 -15.68 3.09
CA ALA A 384 16.61 -15.26 4.18
C ALA A 384 18.04 -15.03 3.66
N PHE A 385 18.53 -15.90 2.76
CA PHE A 385 19.81 -15.72 2.10
C PHE A 385 19.87 -14.45 1.24
N GLU A 386 18.98 -14.30 0.25
CA GLU A 386 19.04 -13.15 -0.68
C GLU A 386 18.81 -11.81 0.02
N TYR A 387 17.92 -11.76 1.02
CA TYR A 387 17.75 -10.58 1.86
C TYR A 387 18.97 -10.32 2.76
N LEU A 388 19.62 -11.35 3.30
CA LEU A 388 20.86 -11.15 4.09
C LEU A 388 21.94 -10.53 3.20
N MET A 389 22.15 -11.07 2.01
CA MET A 389 23.12 -10.54 1.06
C MET A 389 22.79 -9.09 0.69
N SER A 390 21.51 -8.81 0.36
CA SER A 390 21.06 -7.46 0.02
C SER A 390 21.25 -6.48 1.18
N GLN A 391 20.91 -6.88 2.40
CA GLN A 391 21.08 -6.07 3.62
C GLN A 391 22.56 -5.76 3.89
N LEU A 392 23.45 -6.74 3.73
CA LEU A 392 24.90 -6.57 3.92
C LEU A 392 25.51 -5.65 2.87
N LEU A 393 25.07 -5.76 1.61
CA LEU A 393 25.49 -4.86 0.54
C LEU A 393 25.04 -3.43 0.80
N LEU A 394 23.75 -3.24 1.11
CA LEU A 394 23.17 -1.92 1.37
C LEU A 394 23.73 -1.26 2.63
N SER A 395 24.16 -2.04 3.63
CA SER A 395 24.82 -1.51 4.84
C SER A 395 26.34 -1.43 4.75
N ASN A 396 26.92 -1.67 3.57
CA ASN A 396 28.37 -1.63 3.32
C ASN A 396 29.19 -2.57 4.21
N HIS A 397 28.66 -3.75 4.53
CA HIS A 397 29.33 -4.80 5.30
C HIS A 397 29.95 -5.86 4.37
N VAL A 398 30.85 -5.43 3.49
CA VAL A 398 31.45 -6.25 2.42
C VAL A 398 32.17 -7.50 2.95
N GLU A 399 32.89 -7.41 4.08
CA GLU A 399 33.56 -8.56 4.70
C GLU A 399 32.55 -9.64 5.15
N ARG A 400 31.47 -9.22 5.82
CA ARG A 400 30.40 -10.14 6.26
C ARG A 400 29.66 -10.73 5.06
N PHE A 401 29.47 -9.93 4.00
CA PHE A 401 28.91 -10.41 2.73
C PHE A 401 29.77 -11.54 2.16
N ALA A 402 31.10 -11.35 2.03
CA ALA A 402 32.00 -12.35 1.49
C ALA A 402 31.97 -13.66 2.29
N LYS A 403 32.00 -13.57 3.62
CA LYS A 403 31.89 -14.73 4.53
C LYS A 403 30.52 -15.43 4.44
N SER A 404 29.45 -14.68 4.21
CA SER A 404 28.08 -15.22 4.06
C SER A 404 27.82 -15.82 2.68
N LEU A 405 28.62 -15.49 1.66
CA LEU A 405 28.43 -16.00 0.30
C LEU A 405 28.49 -17.52 0.21
N ARG A 406 29.17 -18.20 1.13
CA ARG A 406 29.18 -19.68 1.22
C ARG A 406 27.79 -20.33 1.22
N TYR A 407 26.77 -19.66 1.76
CA TYR A 407 25.40 -20.18 1.81
C TYR A 407 24.74 -20.26 0.42
N ILE A 408 25.27 -19.56 -0.59
CA ILE A 408 24.78 -19.64 -1.97
C ILE A 408 24.80 -21.07 -2.52
N ARG A 409 25.70 -21.93 -1.99
CA ARG A 409 25.88 -23.33 -2.39
C ARG A 409 24.67 -24.21 -2.04
N ASN A 410 23.77 -23.74 -1.17
CA ASN A 410 22.53 -24.44 -0.83
C ASN A 410 21.44 -24.24 -1.90
N PHE A 411 21.66 -23.34 -2.86
CA PHE A 411 20.66 -22.90 -3.82
C PHE A 411 21.14 -23.10 -5.26
N SER A 412 20.19 -23.15 -6.18
CA SER A 412 20.47 -23.37 -7.61
C SER A 412 20.68 -22.04 -8.33
N TYR A 413 21.90 -21.50 -8.27
CA TYR A 413 22.31 -20.37 -9.11
C TYR A 413 23.07 -20.87 -10.35
N THR A 414 22.73 -20.35 -11.52
CA THR A 414 23.43 -20.67 -12.77
C THR A 414 24.82 -20.06 -12.83
N ALA A 415 24.95 -18.85 -12.31
CA ALA A 415 26.18 -18.11 -12.16
C ALA A 415 26.08 -17.17 -10.95
N LEU A 416 27.22 -16.67 -10.47
CA LEU A 416 27.24 -15.66 -9.42
C LEU A 416 26.61 -14.36 -9.98
N PRO A 417 25.60 -13.76 -9.31
CA PRO A 417 25.03 -12.49 -9.74
C PRO A 417 26.10 -11.41 -9.91
N ALA A 418 25.96 -10.55 -10.92
CA ALA A 418 26.94 -9.50 -11.21
C ALA A 418 27.19 -8.60 -10.00
N THR A 419 26.11 -8.20 -9.30
CA THR A 419 26.17 -7.43 -8.04
C THR A 419 27.05 -8.11 -6.98
N TYR A 420 26.99 -9.44 -6.90
CA TYR A 420 27.75 -10.20 -5.92
C TYR A 420 29.22 -10.31 -6.32
N GLU A 421 29.53 -10.47 -7.62
CA GLU A 421 30.90 -10.38 -8.12
C GLU A 421 31.51 -8.99 -7.89
N GLU A 422 30.74 -7.92 -8.13
CA GLU A 422 31.16 -6.54 -7.91
C GLU A 422 31.56 -6.31 -6.44
N ALA A 423 30.75 -6.80 -5.50
CA ALA A 423 31.04 -6.72 -4.07
C ALA A 423 32.21 -7.62 -3.64
N LEU A 424 32.29 -8.83 -4.19
CA LEU A 424 33.38 -9.76 -3.92
C LEU A 424 34.72 -9.19 -4.40
N TYR A 425 34.74 -8.44 -5.50
CA TYR A 425 35.94 -7.75 -5.97
C TYR A 425 36.37 -6.61 -5.05
N ILE A 426 35.42 -5.85 -4.48
CA ILE A 426 35.74 -4.85 -3.45
C ILE A 426 36.37 -5.51 -2.22
N TYR A 427 35.87 -6.69 -1.82
CA TYR A 427 36.49 -7.47 -0.75
C TYR A 427 37.92 -7.87 -1.11
N GLN A 428 38.12 -8.43 -2.31
CA GLN A 428 39.43 -8.87 -2.82
C GLN A 428 40.49 -7.76 -2.79
N LEU A 429 40.11 -6.53 -3.17
CA LEU A 429 41.01 -5.37 -3.14
C LEU A 429 41.35 -4.88 -1.71
N GLY A 430 40.62 -5.35 -0.70
CA GLY A 430 40.78 -4.93 0.69
C GLY A 430 41.55 -5.90 1.58
N VAL A 431 41.84 -7.12 1.12
CA VAL A 431 42.42 -8.21 1.93
C VAL A 431 43.61 -8.88 1.26
N SER A 432 44.36 -9.72 1.98
CA SER A 432 45.47 -10.47 1.39
C SER A 432 44.98 -11.57 0.43
N SER A 433 45.87 -12.06 -0.43
CA SER A 433 45.55 -13.16 -1.35
C SER A 433 45.19 -14.45 -0.60
N GLU A 434 45.82 -14.70 0.54
CA GLU A 434 45.52 -15.84 1.41
C GLU A 434 44.12 -15.72 2.03
N GLU A 435 43.78 -14.55 2.61
CA GLU A 435 42.47 -14.32 3.21
C GLU A 435 41.35 -14.44 2.16
N PHE A 436 41.56 -13.90 0.96
CA PHE A 436 40.59 -14.03 -0.12
C PHE A 436 40.40 -15.49 -0.56
N ALA A 437 41.47 -16.28 -0.62
CA ALA A 437 41.40 -17.69 -1.01
C ALA A 437 40.54 -18.53 -0.06
N GLU A 438 40.48 -18.18 1.24
CA GLU A 438 39.64 -18.87 2.24
C GLU A 438 38.13 -18.78 1.94
N ILE A 439 37.69 -17.74 1.22
CA ILE A 439 36.28 -17.57 0.84
C ILE A 439 35.86 -18.66 -0.18
N GLY A 440 36.80 -19.17 -0.98
CA GLY A 440 36.55 -20.25 -1.94
C GLY A 440 35.70 -19.83 -3.14
N PHE A 441 35.82 -18.58 -3.56
CA PHE A 441 35.24 -18.01 -4.78
C PHE A 441 36.30 -17.25 -5.57
N THR A 442 36.07 -17.07 -6.87
CA THR A 442 36.95 -16.31 -7.77
C THR A 442 36.16 -15.20 -8.45
N VAL A 443 36.80 -14.06 -8.70
CA VAL A 443 36.21 -12.96 -9.48
C VAL A 443 36.59 -13.11 -10.94
N SER A 444 35.61 -13.02 -11.84
CA SER A 444 35.80 -13.05 -13.29
C SER A 444 36.72 -11.93 -13.80
N ASP A 445 37.47 -12.19 -14.87
CA ASP A 445 38.31 -11.17 -15.52
C ASP A 445 37.47 -10.08 -16.20
N GLU A 446 36.20 -10.36 -16.51
CA GLU A 446 35.24 -9.35 -16.94
C GLU A 446 34.96 -8.33 -15.86
N THR A 447 34.63 -8.78 -14.64
CA THR A 447 34.39 -7.88 -13.49
C THR A 447 35.62 -7.02 -13.17
N LYS A 448 36.84 -7.59 -13.25
CA LYS A 448 38.08 -6.82 -13.09
C LYS A 448 38.25 -5.74 -14.17
N ARG A 449 37.98 -6.06 -15.44
CA ARG A 449 38.02 -5.08 -16.54
C ARG A 449 36.97 -3.98 -16.38
N ARG A 450 35.74 -4.34 -15.99
CA ARG A 450 34.66 -3.40 -15.67
C ARG A 450 35.07 -2.44 -14.54
N PHE A 451 35.73 -2.94 -13.50
CA PHE A 451 36.21 -2.09 -12.42
C PHE A 451 37.33 -1.15 -12.84
N ALA A 452 38.27 -1.61 -13.69
CA ALA A 452 39.32 -0.74 -14.23
C ALA A 452 38.73 0.43 -15.02
N ARG A 453 37.71 0.16 -15.84
CA ARG A 453 36.93 1.18 -16.56
C ARG A 453 36.19 2.12 -15.62
N TYR A 454 35.53 1.59 -14.59
CA TYR A 454 34.89 2.39 -13.55
C TYR A 454 35.88 3.36 -12.89
N TYR A 455 37.05 2.85 -12.49
CA TYR A 455 38.10 3.64 -11.84
C TYR A 455 38.68 4.72 -12.78
N GLU A 456 38.90 4.41 -14.05
CA GLU A 456 39.32 5.39 -15.07
C GLU A 456 38.33 6.56 -15.17
N LEU A 457 37.03 6.27 -15.26
CA LEU A 457 35.98 7.30 -15.35
C LEU A 457 35.89 8.16 -14.09
N VAL A 458 36.08 7.56 -12.91
CA VAL A 458 36.15 8.31 -11.64
C VAL A 458 37.35 9.25 -11.63
N GLN A 459 38.55 8.78 -12.03
CA GLN A 459 39.77 9.60 -12.07
C GLN A 459 39.69 10.72 -13.11
N ALA A 460 39.04 10.46 -14.24
CA ALA A 460 38.80 11.46 -15.29
C ALA A 460 37.69 12.46 -14.94
N ASN A 461 36.96 12.26 -13.82
CA ASN A 461 35.81 13.06 -13.39
C ASN A 461 34.69 13.12 -14.47
N GLU A 462 34.51 12.04 -15.24
CA GLU A 462 33.49 11.95 -16.29
C GLU A 462 32.13 11.48 -15.71
N THR A 463 31.50 12.32 -14.89
CA THR A 463 30.29 11.97 -14.11
C THR A 463 29.13 11.45 -14.96
N ASP A 464 28.88 12.04 -16.14
CA ASP A 464 27.75 11.65 -16.99
C ASP A 464 27.96 10.25 -17.58
N LYS A 465 29.18 9.95 -18.06
CA LYS A 465 29.51 8.62 -18.59
C LYS A 465 29.53 7.59 -17.47
N LEU A 466 30.10 7.93 -16.31
CA LEU A 466 30.13 7.09 -15.13
C LEU A 466 28.72 6.66 -14.70
N ASN A 467 27.79 7.61 -14.60
CA ASN A 467 26.40 7.31 -14.27
C ASN A 467 25.72 6.47 -15.37
N SER A 468 25.98 6.76 -16.65
CA SER A 468 25.38 6.00 -17.76
C SER A 468 25.88 4.55 -17.85
N GLU A 469 27.16 4.29 -17.56
CA GLU A 469 27.78 2.96 -17.68
C GLU A 469 27.64 2.15 -16.37
N PHE A 470 27.66 2.81 -15.20
CA PHE A 470 27.77 2.15 -13.90
C PHE A 470 26.75 2.60 -12.87
N GLY A 471 25.76 3.43 -13.23
CA GLY A 471 24.74 3.94 -12.30
C GLY A 471 23.98 2.85 -11.54
N SER A 472 23.86 1.65 -12.12
CA SER A 472 23.23 0.48 -11.51
C SER A 472 24.21 -0.54 -10.89
N SER A 473 25.48 -0.16 -10.72
CA SER A 473 26.49 -1.03 -10.10
C SER A 473 26.55 -0.83 -8.59
N TYR A 474 27.00 -1.86 -7.87
CA TYR A 474 27.28 -1.75 -6.45
C TYR A 474 28.39 -0.72 -6.16
N TRP A 475 29.36 -0.58 -7.07
CA TRP A 475 30.45 0.40 -6.92
C TRP A 475 29.94 1.84 -6.93
N TYR A 476 29.01 2.15 -7.83
CA TYR A 476 28.38 3.47 -7.91
C TYR A 476 27.53 3.75 -6.67
N TYR A 477 26.78 2.75 -6.20
CA TYR A 477 26.07 2.86 -4.92
C TYR A 477 27.02 3.22 -3.77
N LEU A 478 28.13 2.50 -3.62
CA LEU A 478 29.11 2.72 -2.56
C LEU A 478 29.79 4.09 -2.60
N ASN A 479 29.93 4.71 -3.78
CA ASN A 479 30.64 5.98 -3.93
C ASN A 479 29.74 7.21 -3.90
N TYR A 480 28.47 7.09 -4.32
CA TYR A 480 27.63 8.26 -4.60
C TYR A 480 26.25 8.23 -3.95
N ILE A 481 25.74 7.05 -3.55
CA ILE A 481 24.33 6.90 -3.10
C ILE A 481 24.23 6.46 -1.64
N SER A 482 25.15 5.61 -1.18
CA SER A 482 25.07 4.95 0.13
C SER A 482 24.92 5.95 1.28
N PRO A 483 23.88 5.81 2.13
CA PRO A 483 23.70 6.67 3.31
C PRO A 483 24.71 6.38 4.43
N TYR A 484 25.46 5.28 4.36
CA TYR A 484 26.44 4.85 5.37
C TYR A 484 27.88 5.28 5.06
N GLY A 485 28.05 6.25 4.15
CA GLY A 485 29.34 6.85 3.77
C GLY A 485 30.09 6.13 2.64
N ASN A 486 31.05 6.85 2.05
CA ASN A 486 31.86 6.40 0.91
C ASN A 486 32.97 5.46 1.38
N LYS A 487 33.02 4.22 0.86
CA LYS A 487 34.00 3.21 1.32
C LYS A 487 34.98 2.68 0.27
N VAL A 488 34.85 3.01 -1.02
CA VAL A 488 35.72 2.41 -2.06
C VAL A 488 36.88 3.30 -2.46
N ILE A 489 36.66 4.61 -2.61
CA ILE A 489 37.70 5.55 -3.05
C ILE A 489 37.77 6.69 -2.05
N THR A 490 38.45 6.45 -0.93
CA THR A 490 39.14 7.51 -0.20
C THR A 490 40.55 7.62 -0.79
N ASP A 491 41.08 8.82 -0.93
CA ASP A 491 42.32 9.18 -1.66
C ASP A 491 43.60 8.38 -1.31
N ASP A 492 43.54 7.46 -0.34
CA ASP A 492 44.68 6.69 0.18
C ASP A 492 44.81 5.25 -0.35
N LYS A 493 43.82 4.69 -1.06
CA LYS A 493 43.98 3.36 -1.68
C LYS A 493 44.63 3.46 -3.06
N LYS A 494 45.90 3.84 -3.08
CA LYS A 494 46.76 3.64 -4.26
C LYS A 494 46.92 2.14 -4.49
N MET A 495 46.47 1.65 -5.64
CA MET A 495 46.85 0.33 -6.15
C MET A 495 48.39 0.26 -6.17
N GLN A 496 48.95 -0.65 -5.37
CA GLN A 496 50.28 -1.22 -5.59
C GLN A 496 50.12 -2.61 -6.18
#